data_AF-A0A8J3XQJ9-F1
#
_entry.id   AF-A0A8J3XQJ9-F1
#
_cell.length_a   1.000
_cell.length_b   1.000
_cell.length_c   1.000
_cell.angle_alpha   90.00
_cell.angle_beta   90.00
_cell.angle_gamma   90.00
#
_symmetry.space_group_name_H-M   'P 1'
#
loop_
_entity.id
_entity.type
_entity.pdbx_description
1 polymer ?
#
loop_
_entity_poly.entity_id
_entity_poly.type
_entity_poly.pdbx_seq_one_letter_code
_entity_poly.pdbx_strand_id
1 'polypeptide(L)' 'MVAIDGQRFAIEDRHYTAAKLLAFAGLPATGYDLTRVRKHGEAETSRDEEVNVDGDVFVSVNRQDMVA' A
#
# COMPACT_ATOMS: atom_id res chain seq x y z
N MET A 1 7.99 10.68 -1.32
CA MET A 1 8.23 9.42 -2.05
C MET A 1 7.62 8.30 -1.25
N VAL A 2 7.08 7.29 -1.91
CA VAL A 2 6.55 6.07 -1.29
C VAL A 2 7.22 4.85 -1.90
N ALA A 3 7.44 3.80 -1.11
CA ALA A 3 7.87 2.50 -1.62
C ALA A 3 6.71 1.51 -1.57
N ILE A 4 6.42 0.82 -2.68
CA ILE A 4 5.42 -0.24 -2.76
C ILE A 4 6.12 -1.45 -3.39
N ASP A 5 6.13 -2.58 -2.71
CA ASP A 5 6.81 -3.81 -3.15
C ASP A 5 8.30 -3.58 -3.51
N GLY A 6 8.94 -2.65 -2.80
CA GLY A 6 10.33 -2.25 -3.03
C GLY A 6 10.53 -1.24 -4.17
N GLN A 7 9.53 -0.97 -5.00
CA GLN A 7 9.58 0.06 -6.04
C GLN A 7 9.23 1.43 -5.48
N ARG A 8 10.00 2.46 -5.86
CA ARG A 8 9.82 3.84 -5.38
C ARG A 8 9.01 4.68 -6.36
N PHE A 9 8.05 5.44 -5.83
CA PHE A 9 7.21 6.35 -6.58
C PHE A 9 7.32 7.77 -6.01
N ALA A 10 7.44 8.74 -6.92
CA ALA A 10 7.24 10.14 -6.57
C ALA A 10 5.75 10.38 -6.32
N ILE A 11 5.43 11.02 -5.21
CA ILE A 11 4.05 11.37 -4.84
C ILE A 11 3.99 12.88 -4.69
N GLU A 12 2.89 13.46 -5.15
CA GLU A 12 2.65 14.91 -5.14
C GLU A 12 1.77 15.31 -3.95
N ASP A 13 0.94 14.39 -3.45
CA ASP A 13 0.08 14.56 -2.28
C ASP A 13 0.56 13.67 -1.10
N ARG A 14 0.03 13.87 0.10
CA ARG A 14 0.19 12.97 1.25
C ARG A 14 -1.07 12.16 1.54
N HIS A 15 -2.21 12.52 0.94
CA HIS A 15 -3.48 11.84 1.11
C HIS A 15 -3.78 10.99 -0.14
N TYR A 16 -3.52 9.69 -0.03
CA TYR A 16 -3.83 8.73 -1.10
C TYR A 16 -4.73 7.63 -0.57
N THR A 17 -5.65 7.12 -1.38
CA THR A 17 -6.33 5.88 -1.04
C THR A 17 -5.43 4.67 -1.29
N ALA A 18 -5.66 3.58 -0.58
CA ALA A 18 -4.97 2.30 -0.83
C ALA A 18 -5.10 1.86 -2.30
N ALA A 19 -6.29 2.03 -2.89
CA ALA A 19 -6.53 1.74 -4.31
C ALA A 19 -5.64 2.54 -5.27
N LYS A 20 -5.40 3.84 -4.99
CA LYS A 20 -4.57 4.70 -5.83
C LYS A 20 -3.10 4.31 -5.76
N LEU A 21 -2.64 3.89 -4.57
CA LEU A 21 -1.29 3.37 -4.37
C LEU A 21 -1.08 2.03 -5.07
N LEU A 22 -2.03 1.10 -4.96
CA LEU A 22 -2.00 -0.17 -5.71
C LEU A 22 -1.96 0.07 -7.23
N ALA A 23 -2.72 1.06 -7.73
CA ALA A 23 -2.69 1.43 -9.14
C ALA A 23 -1.31 1.95 -9.60
N PHE A 24 -0.53 2.62 -8.74
CA PHE A 24 0.85 2.98 -9.07
C PHE A 24 1.76 1.77 -9.27
N ALA A 25 1.51 0.68 -8.53
CA ALA A 25 2.19 -0.60 -8.70
C ALA A 25 1.59 -1.46 -9.83
N GLY A 26 0.57 -0.98 -10.55
CA GLY A 26 -0.12 -1.73 -11.59
C GLY A 26 -1.05 -2.83 -11.07
N LEU A 27 -1.45 -2.77 -9.80
CA LEU A 27 -2.27 -3.78 -9.14
C LEU A 27 -3.74 -3.32 -8.98
N PRO A 28 -4.72 -4.20 -9.24
CA PRO A 28 -6.13 -3.88 -9.04
C PRO A 28 -6.54 -3.98 -7.56
N ALA A 29 -7.19 -2.93 -7.05
CA ALA A 29 -7.70 -2.89 -5.67
C ALA A 29 -8.78 -3.94 -5.35
N THR A 30 -9.35 -4.60 -6.36
CA THR A 30 -10.31 -5.70 -6.18
C THR A 30 -9.63 -7.00 -5.75
N GLY A 31 -8.36 -7.20 -6.09
CA GLY A 31 -7.60 -8.43 -5.81
C GLY A 31 -6.52 -8.27 -4.74
N TYR A 32 -6.12 -7.04 -4.44
CA TYR A 32 -5.00 -6.75 -3.55
C TYR A 32 -5.42 -5.82 -2.41
N ASP A 33 -4.84 -6.07 -1.25
CA ASP A 33 -4.83 -5.14 -0.13
C ASP A 33 -3.47 -4.46 -0.02
N LEU A 34 -3.42 -3.30 0.63
CA LEU A 34 -2.20 -2.55 0.86
C LEU A 34 -1.84 -2.60 2.34
N THR A 35 -0.69 -3.18 2.67
CA THR A 35 -0.20 -3.23 4.05
C THR A 35 0.95 -2.26 4.24
N ARG A 36 0.79 -1.31 5.16
CA ARG A 36 1.86 -0.41 5.61
C ARG A 36 2.77 -1.15 6.56
N VAL A 37 4.07 -1.10 6.31
CA VAL A 37 5.11 -1.65 7.19
C VAL A 37 5.76 -0.51 7.95
N ARG A 38 5.54 -0.45 9.26
CA ARG A 38 6.18 0.54 10.14
C ARG A 38 7.56 0.06 10.58
N LYS A 39 8.47 1.00 10.86
CA LYS A 39 9.84 0.71 11.31
C LYS A 39 9.95 -0.14 12.59
N HIS A 40 8.89 -0.21 13.39
CA HIS A 40 8.85 -0.97 14.65
C HIS A 40 8.16 -2.34 14.51
N GLY A 41 7.94 -2.83 13.28
CA GLY A 41 7.32 -4.14 13.04
C GLY A 41 5.80 -4.16 13.12
N GLU A 42 5.16 -3.02 13.40
CA GLU A 42 3.71 -2.87 13.28
C GLU A 42 3.31 -2.87 11.80
N ALA A 43 2.26 -3.64 11.48
CA ALA A 43 1.68 -3.74 10.15
C ALA A 43 0.21 -3.32 10.22
N GLU A 44 -0.20 -2.46 9.29
CA GLU A 44 -1.57 -1.96 9.17
C GLU A 44 -2.06 -2.20 7.74
N THR A 45 -3.14 -2.94 7.57
CA THR A 45 -3.70 -3.27 6.25
C THR A 45 -4.91 -2.39 5.95
N SER A 46 -4.85 -1.70 4.82
CA SER A 46 -5.91 -0.84 4.29
C SER A 46 -6.40 -1.39 2.95
N ARG A 47 -7.72 -1.40 2.72
CA ARG A 47 -8.31 -1.91 1.47
C ARG A 47 -8.63 -0.80 0.49
N ASP A 48 -9.48 0.15 0.91
CA ASP A 48 -9.92 1.29 0.10
C ASP A 48 -9.90 2.62 0.87
N GLU A 49 -9.40 2.61 2.10
CA GLU A 49 -9.40 3.77 2.98
C GLU A 49 -8.30 4.78 2.58
N GLU A 50 -8.46 6.01 3.07
CA GLU A 50 -7.43 7.03 2.95
C GLU A 50 -6.21 6.64 3.80
N VAL A 51 -5.04 6.70 3.18
CA VAL A 51 -3.75 6.38 3.76
C VAL A 51 -2.90 7.63 3.69
N ASN A 52 -2.46 8.11 4.87
CA ASN A 52 -1.48 9.19 4.94
C ASN A 52 -0.08 8.62 4.69
N VAL A 53 0.52 9.02 3.57
CA VAL A 53 1.83 8.55 3.09
C VAL A 53 2.92 9.57 3.40
N ASP A 54 3.81 9.23 4.33
CA ASP A 54 4.98 10.05 4.69
C ASP A 54 6.26 9.21 4.74
N GLY A 55 6.83 8.97 3.56
CA GLY A 55 8.09 8.20 3.44
C GLY A 55 7.94 6.72 3.79
N ASP A 56 6.72 6.20 3.78
CA ASP A 56 6.44 4.83 4.21
C ASP A 56 6.77 3.78 3.15
N VAL A 57 6.86 2.55 3.67
CA VAL A 57 6.99 1.32 2.88
C VAL A 57 5.67 0.56 2.97
N PHE A 58 5.19 0.14 1.81
CA PHE A 58 4.00 -0.68 1.66
C PHE A 58 4.36 -1.98 0.96
N VAL A 59 3.59 -3.01 1.28
CA VAL A 59 3.56 -4.28 0.57
C VAL A 59 2.14 -4.52 0.07
N SER A 60 2.02 -4.99 -1.17
CA SER A 60 0.76 -5.49 -1.68
C SER A 60 0.56 -6.93 -1.20
N VAL A 61 -0.67 -7.25 -0.84
CA VAL A 61 -1.04 -8.60 -0.42
C VAL A 61 -2.17 -9.08 -1.31
N ASN A 62 -1.96 -10.18 -2.02
CA ASN A 62 -3.03 -10.81 -2.78
C ASN A 62 -4.04 -11.40 -1.80
N ARG A 63 -5.31 -11.01 -1.92
CA ARG A 63 -6.38 -11.47 -1.03
C ARG A 63 -6.57 -12.99 -1.09
N GLN A 64 -6.22 -13.62 -2.22
CA GLN A 64 -6.27 -15.07 -2.37
C GLN A 64 -5.16 -15.79 -1.60
N ASP A 65 -4.08 -15.10 -1.24
CA ASP A 65 -3.01 -15.66 -0.43
C ASP A 65 -3.28 -15.50 1.08
N MET A 66 -4.30 -14.71 1.46
CA MET A 66 -4.71 -14.49 2.85
C MET A 66 -5.73 -15.51 3.38
N VAL A 67 -6.11 -16.52 2.59
CA VAL A 67 -6.93 -17.64 3.05
C VAL A 67 -6.03 -18.77 3.56
N ALA A 68 -5.83 -18.77 4.89
CA ALA A 68 -5.39 -19.92 5.69
C ALA A 68 -6.12 -19.91 7.03
#